data_AF-A0A7V8JEA8-F1
#
_entry.id   AF-A0A7V8JEA8-F1
#
_cell.length_a   1.000
_cell.length_b   1.000
_cell.length_c   1.000
_cell.angle_alpha   90.00
_cell.angle_beta   90.00
_cell.angle_gamma   90.00
#
_symmetry.space_group_name_H-M   'P 1'
#
loop_
_entity.id
_entity.type
_entity.pdbx_description
1 polymer ?
#
loop_
_entity_poly.entity_id
_entity_poly.type
_entity_poly.pdbx_seq_one_letter_code
_entity_poly.pdbx_strand_id
1 'polypeptide(L)'
;MAALLKTTDVRCRIDEDLKVSATAVLNACGLSLSEAMRLFLRQVVAVQGLPFEVRVPSEKTARAMAQAREIRRQYDSIDDMLRDADGEAGEEPKAR
;
A
#
# COMPACT_ATOMS: atom_id res chain seq x y z
N MET A 1 5.38 -34.37 -20.58
CA MET A 1 5.56 -32.94 -20.92
C MET A 1 6.27 -32.27 -19.76
N ALA A 2 7.55 -31.92 -19.92
CA ALA A 2 8.29 -31.18 -18.90
C ALA A 2 7.81 -29.72 -18.90
N ALA A 3 7.25 -29.27 -17.79
CA ALA A 3 6.93 -27.87 -17.60
C ALA A 3 8.24 -27.07 -17.69
N LEU A 4 8.34 -26.20 -18.69
CA LEU A 4 9.42 -25.23 -18.83
C LEU A 4 9.36 -24.33 -17.59
N LEU A 5 10.24 -24.55 -16.61
CA LEU A 5 10.46 -23.63 -15.49
C LEU A 5 10.96 -22.31 -16.08
N LYS A 6 10.03 -21.40 -16.39
CA LYS A 6 10.33 -20.06 -16.85
C LYS A 6 10.88 -19.27 -15.66
N THR A 7 12.19 -19.35 -15.47
CA THR A 7 12.91 -18.49 -14.53
C THR A 7 13.21 -17.16 -15.20
N THR A 8 12.87 -16.06 -14.53
CA THR A 8 13.19 -14.69 -14.95
C THR A 8 14.11 -14.07 -13.92
N ASP A 9 15.14 -13.35 -14.37
CA ASP A 9 16.09 -12.67 -13.48
C ASP A 9 15.55 -11.32 -12.98
N VAL A 10 15.88 -11.00 -11.73
CA VAL A 10 15.61 -9.70 -11.11
C VAL A 10 16.95 -9.03 -10.85
N ARG A 11 17.18 -7.88 -11.49
CA ARG A 11 18.39 -7.06 -11.30
C ARG A 11 18.00 -5.73 -10.67
N CYS A 12 18.61 -5.39 -9.56
CA CYS A 12 18.40 -4.12 -8.86
C CYS A 12 19.76 -3.50 -8.54
N ARG A 13 19.88 -2.18 -8.72
CA ARG A 13 21.04 -1.42 -8.25
C ARG A 13 20.77 -1.06 -6.80
N ILE A 14 21.70 -1.44 -5.93
CA ILE A 14 21.69 -1.10 -4.51
C ILE A 14 23.06 -0.58 -4.13
N ASP A 15 23.08 0.18 -3.04
CA ASP A 15 24.31 0.60 -2.40
C ASP A 15 25.13 -0.62 -1.91
N GLU A 16 26.46 -0.50 -1.96
CA GLU A 16 27.36 -1.59 -1.59
C GLU A 16 27.31 -1.89 -0.09
N ASP A 17 27.30 -0.86 0.76
CA ASP A 17 27.23 -1.02 2.22
C ASP A 17 25.89 -1.63 2.62
N LEU A 18 24.81 -1.24 1.93
CA LEU A 18 23.49 -1.86 2.12
C LEU A 18 23.50 -3.34 1.77
N LYS A 19 24.13 -3.72 0.65
CA LYS A 19 24.24 -5.13 0.24
C LYS A 19 24.98 -5.96 1.28
N VAL A 20 26.12 -5.46 1.76
CA VAL A 20 26.95 -6.15 2.76
C VAL A 20 26.17 -6.33 4.06
N SER A 21 25.56 -5.25 4.57
CA SER A 21 24.80 -5.25 5.81
C SER A 21 23.59 -6.19 5.74
N ALA A 22 22.80 -6.11 4.67
CA ALA A 22 21.64 -6.97 4.47
C ALA A 22 22.04 -8.45 4.35
N THR A 23 23.13 -8.74 3.64
CA THR A 23 23.62 -10.12 3.48
C THR A 23 24.06 -10.71 4.83
N ALA A 24 24.73 -9.94 5.68
CA ALA A 24 25.14 -10.39 7.01
C ALA A 24 23.92 -10.74 7.88
N VAL A 25 22.89 -9.89 7.90
CA VAL A 25 21.65 -10.12 8.66
C VAL A 25 20.91 -11.36 8.13
N LEU A 26 20.76 -11.48 6.81
CA LEU A 26 20.03 -12.60 6.21
C LEU A 26 20.76 -13.94 6.41
N ASN A 27 22.09 -13.95 6.31
CA ASN A 27 22.90 -15.13 6.59
C ASN A 27 22.77 -15.59 8.04
N ALA A 28 22.66 -14.66 9.00
CA ALA A 28 22.40 -15.01 10.39
C ALA A 28 21.03 -15.69 10.58
N CYS A 29 20.07 -15.41 9.71
CA CYS A 29 18.78 -16.09 9.63
C CYS A 29 18.80 -17.36 8.76
N GLY A 30 19.95 -17.77 8.23
CA GLY A 30 20.08 -18.93 7.34
C GLY A 30 19.51 -18.73 5.94
N LEU A 31 19.36 -17.47 5.49
CA LEU A 31 18.79 -17.12 4.19
C LEU A 31 19.85 -16.45 3.31
N SER A 32 19.93 -16.88 2.06
CA SER A 32 20.64 -16.10 1.03
C SER A 32 19.83 -14.87 0.62
N LEU A 33 20.51 -13.85 0.08
CA LEU A 33 19.87 -12.65 -0.44
C LEU A 33 18.79 -12.96 -1.49
N SER A 34 19.04 -13.95 -2.35
CA SER A 34 18.07 -14.40 -3.36
C SER A 34 16.86 -15.11 -2.75
N GLU A 35 17.02 -15.87 -1.67
CA GLU A 35 15.89 -16.47 -0.94
C GLU A 35 15.03 -15.41 -0.29
N ALA A 36 15.66 -14.45 0.40
CA ALA A 36 14.95 -13.33 1.01
C ALA A 36 14.16 -12.52 -0.04
N MET A 37 14.75 -12.25 -1.21
CA MET A 37 14.07 -11.55 -2.30
C MET A 37 12.87 -12.35 -2.83
N ARG A 38 13.00 -13.68 -2.96
CA ARG A 38 11.88 -14.55 -3.36
C ARG A 38 10.75 -14.55 -2.33
N LEU A 39 11.09 -14.59 -1.05
CA LEU A 39 10.10 -14.53 0.04
C LEU A 39 9.39 -13.17 0.06
N PHE A 40 10.14 -12.08 -0.09
CA PHE A 40 9.57 -10.73 -0.19
C PHE A 40 8.55 -10.62 -1.32
N LEU A 41 8.91 -11.04 -2.54
CA LEU A 41 8.01 -11.00 -3.69
C LEU A 41 6.77 -11.88 -3.51
N ARG A 42 6.92 -13.06 -2.89
CA ARG A 42 5.77 -13.91 -2.54
C ARG A 42 4.84 -13.22 -1.55
N GLN A 43 5.39 -12.56 -0.54
CA GLN A 43 4.59 -11.86 0.45
C GLN A 43 3.85 -10.68 -0.16
N VAL A 44 4.48 -9.92 -1.07
CA VAL A 44 3.83 -8.83 -1.82
C VAL A 44 2.59 -9.32 -2.56
N VAL A 45 2.71 -10.47 -3.24
CA VAL A 45 1.57 -11.10 -3.94
C VAL A 45 0.50 -11.56 -2.96
N ALA A 46 0.88 -12.17 -1.83
CA ALA A 46 -0.05 -12.68 -0.85
C ALA A 46 -0.88 -11.58 -0.17
N VAL A 47 -0.27 -10.44 0.14
CA VAL A 47 -0.95 -9.32 0.83
C VAL A 47 -1.53 -8.28 -0.13
N GLN A 48 -1.33 -8.45 -1.45
CA GLN A 48 -1.73 -7.47 -2.48
C GLN A 48 -1.21 -6.05 -2.15
N GLY A 49 0.00 -5.97 -1.61
CA GLY A 49 0.54 -4.73 -1.05
C GLY A 49 1.96 -4.88 -0.53
N LEU A 50 2.45 -3.87 0.18
CA LEU A 50 3.76 -3.95 0.80
C LEU A 50 3.68 -4.80 2.08
N PRO A 51 4.62 -5.75 2.29
CA PRO A 51 4.59 -6.69 3.40
C PRO A 51 5.11 -6.10 4.71
N PHE A 52 5.23 -4.77 4.77
CA PHE A 52 5.63 -4.00 5.93
C PHE A 52 4.75 -2.76 6.00
N GLU A 53 4.57 -2.25 7.20
CA GLU A 53 3.74 -1.08 7.46
C GLU A 53 4.38 0.16 6.84
N VAL A 54 3.72 0.76 5.84
CA VAL A 54 4.16 2.01 5.23
C VAL A 54 3.77 3.15 6.17
N ARG A 55 4.69 3.51 7.07
CA ARG A 55 4.43 4.50 8.13
C ARG A 55 4.23 5.93 7.63
N VAL A 56 4.56 6.22 6.37
CA VAL A 56 4.41 7.57 5.80
C VAL A 56 3.22 7.56 4.83
N PRO A 57 2.08 8.19 5.19
CA PRO A 57 0.99 8.39 4.26
C PRO A 57 1.51 9.12 3.02
N SER A 58 1.10 8.67 1.83
CA SER A 58 1.38 9.42 0.61
C SER A 58 0.83 10.85 0.74
N GLU A 59 1.39 11.84 0.04
CA GLU A 59 0.88 13.22 0.11
C GLU A 59 -0.62 13.30 -0.19
N LYS A 60 -1.10 12.49 -1.13
CA LYS A 60 -2.53 12.37 -1.45
C LYS A 60 -3.33 11.86 -0.25
N THR A 61 -2.84 10.82 0.42
CA THR A 61 -3.47 10.25 1.62
C THR A 61 -3.44 11.25 2.78
N ALA A 62 -2.32 11.94 2.99
CA ALA A 62 -2.18 12.96 4.02
C ALA A 62 -3.17 14.12 3.81
N ARG A 63 -3.31 14.61 2.57
CA ARG A 63 -4.29 15.65 2.21
C ARG A 63 -5.73 15.18 2.41
N ALA A 64 -6.05 13.96 1.99
CA ALA A 64 -7.37 13.38 2.19
C ALA A 64 -7.71 13.23 3.69
N MET A 65 -6.75 12.81 4.51
CA MET A 65 -6.93 12.72 5.97
C MET A 65 -7.09 14.10 6.62
N ALA A 66 -6.40 15.14 6.13
CA ALA A 66 -6.57 16.51 6.60
C ALA A 66 -7.98 17.04 6.24
N GLN A 67 -8.42 16.86 4.99
CA GLN A 67 -9.76 17.22 4.55
C GLN A 67 -10.83 16.49 5.35
N ALA A 68 -10.68 15.18 5.57
CA ALA A 68 -11.62 14.39 6.35
C ALA A 68 -11.79 14.87 7.80
N ARG A 69 -10.74 15.44 8.41
CA ARG A 69 -10.83 16.03 9.76
C ARG A 69 -11.57 17.36 9.78
N GLU A 70 -11.64 18.06 8.66
CA GLU A 70 -12.36 19.33 8.52
C GLU A 70 -13.84 19.12 8.13
N ILE A 71 -14.19 17.96 7.58
CA ILE A 71 -15.57 17.59 7.28
C ILE A 71 -16.34 17.43 8.60
N ARG A 72 -17.16 18.43 8.93
CA ARG A 72 -18.15 18.42 10.03
C ARG A 72 -19.55 18.07 9.56
N ARG A 73 -19.71 17.64 8.31
CA ARG A 73 -21.02 17.40 7.70
C ARG A 73 -21.65 16.15 8.32
N GLN A 74 -22.85 16.31 8.86
CA GLN A 74 -23.67 15.22 9.37
C GLN A 74 -24.81 15.01 8.38
N TYR A 75 -25.16 13.75 8.15
CA TYR A 75 -26.26 13.37 7.27
C TYR A 75 -27.26 12.57 8.09
N ASP A 76 -28.54 12.80 7.83
CA ASP A 76 -29.62 12.13 8.57
C ASP A 76 -29.89 10.71 8.04
N SER A 77 -29.32 10.34 6.88
CA SER A 77 -29.39 8.99 6.32
C SER A 77 -28.20 8.67 5.41
N ILE A 78 -27.93 7.38 5.19
CA ILE A 78 -26.86 6.91 4.29
C ILE A 78 -27.14 7.34 2.84
N ASP A 79 -28.40 7.34 2.41
CA ASP A 79 -28.80 7.78 1.05
C ASP A 79 -28.52 9.26 0.80
N ASP A 80 -28.59 10.08 1.85
CA ASP A 80 -28.31 11.51 1.77
C ASP A 80 -26.79 11.77 1.67
N MET A 81 -26.00 11.01 2.43
CA MET A 81 -24.54 11.03 2.31
C MET A 81 -24.06 10.58 0.92
N LEU A 82 -24.63 9.51 0.36
CA LEU A 82 -24.23 9.02 -0.97
C LEU A 82 -24.54 10.02 -2.08
N ARG A 83 -25.70 10.69 -2.05
CA ARG A 83 -26.05 11.72 -3.03
C ARG A 83 -25.05 12.88 -3.05
N ASP A 84 -24.67 13.39 -1.88
CA ASP A 84 -23.67 14.47 -1.77
C ASP A 84 -22.27 14.00 -2.22
N ALA A 85 -21.89 12.74 -1.93
CA ALA A 85 -20.60 12.18 -2.34
C ALA A 85 -20.48 11.91 -3.85
N ASP A 86 -21.58 11.50 -4.48
CA ASP A 86 -21.67 11.23 -5.93
C ASP A 86 -21.80 12.54 -6.75
N GLY A 87 -21.85 13.70 -6.10
CA GLY A 87 -21.95 15.01 -6.74
C GLY A 87 -23.36 15.33 -7.26
N GLU A 88 -24.36 14.54 -6.89
CA GLU A 88 -25.75 14.87 -7.10
C GLU A 88 -26.18 15.85 -6.01
N ALA A 89 -25.99 17.13 -6.27
CA ALA A 89 -26.44 18.22 -5.40
C ALA A 89 -27.97 18.15 -5.21
N GLY A 90 -28.40 17.38 -4.21
CA GLY A 90 -29.74 17.43 -3.65
C GLY A 90 -29.84 18.68 -2.79
N GLU A 91 -30.68 19.60 -3.24
CA GLU A 91 -31.09 20.86 -2.61
C GLU A 91 -30.99 20.90 -1.09
N GLU A 92 -30.40 21.97 -0.57
CA GLU A 92 -30.56 22.40 0.82
C GLU A 92 -32.07 22.41 1.17
N PRO A 93 -32.54 21.63 2.16
CA PRO A 93 -33.81 21.96 2.77
C PRO A 93 -33.52 23.18 3.66
N LYS A 94 -33.83 24.37 3.13
CA LYS A 94 -33.94 25.59 3.93
C LYS A 94 -34.75 25.29 5.18
N ALA A 95 -34.09 25.38 6.33
CA ALA A 95 -34.74 25.46 7.62
C ALA A 95 -35.72 26.65 7.64
N ARG A 96 -36.86 26.39 8.26
CA ARG A 96 -37.99 27.30 8.46
C ARG A 96 -37.60 28.52 9.32
#